data_AF-A0A5K7Z3M2-F1
#
_entry.id   AF-A0A5K7Z3M2-F1
#
_cell.length_a   1.000
_cell.length_b   1.000
_cell.length_c   1.000
_cell.angle_alpha   90.00
_cell.angle_beta   90.00
_cell.angle_gamma   90.00
#
_symmetry.space_group_name_H-M   'P 1'
#
loop_
_entity.id
_entity.type
_entity.pdbx_description
1 polymer ?
#
loop_
_entity_poly.entity_id
_entity_poly.type
_entity_poly.pdbx_seq_one_letter_code
_entity_poly.pdbx_strand_id
1 'polypeptide(L)' 'MKKNIGFISKRFAGTDGVTSEASKWAQVLLAMVHNCYWFAGQLDID' A
#
# COMPACT_ATOMS: atom_id res chain seq x y z
N MET A 1 -4.96 18.49 -2.79
CA MET A 1 -5.40 17.94 -4.10
C MET A 1 -5.33 16.43 -4.02
N LYS A 2 -6.43 15.73 -4.30
CA LYS A 2 -6.48 14.26 -4.32
C LYS A 2 -5.55 13.71 -5.40
N LYS A 3 -4.86 12.61 -5.12
CA LYS A 3 -3.89 11.95 -6.01
C LYS A 3 -4.15 10.45 -5.98
N ASN A 4 -3.80 9.77 -7.07
CA ASN A 4 -3.85 8.32 -7.18
C ASN A 4 -2.42 7.79 -6.98
N ILE A 5 -2.24 6.92 -5.99
CA ILE A 5 -0.92 6.42 -5.57
C ILE A 5 -0.96 4.90 -5.62
N GLY A 6 0.00 4.30 -6.32
CA GLY A 6 0.12 2.85 -6.47
C GLY A 6 1.33 2.31 -5.72
N PHE A 7 1.13 1.26 -4.94
CA PHE A 7 2.19 0.45 -4.35
C PHE A 7 2.46 -0.75 -5.23
N ILE A 8 3.71 -0.92 -5.69
CA ILE A 8 4.12 -2.02 -6.57
C ILE A 8 5.27 -2.79 -5.92
N SER A 9 5.10 -4.11 -5.78
CA SER A 9 6.13 -5.01 -5.25
C SER A 9 6.00 -6.39 -5.90
N LYS A 10 6.99 -7.27 -5.67
CA LYS A 10 6.84 -8.70 -6.00
C LYS A 10 5.74 -9.34 -5.15
N ARG A 11 5.62 -8.90 -3.90
CA ARG A 11 4.69 -9.42 -2.89
C ARG A 11 4.35 -8.34 -1.86
N PHE A 12 3.10 -8.28 -1.44
CA PHE A 12 2.62 -7.59 -0.24
C PHE A 12 1.84 -8.60 0.59
N ALA A 13 2.53 -9.44 1.37
CA ALA A 13 1.86 -10.47 2.15
C ALA A 13 2.64 -10.90 3.40
N GLY A 14 1.93 -11.20 4.49
CA GLY A 14 2.55 -11.56 5.76
C GLY A 14 3.34 -10.42 6.42
N THR A 15 4.28 -10.78 7.30
CA THR A 15 4.99 -9.87 8.21
C THR A 15 6.34 -9.39 7.69
N ASP A 16 6.48 -9.19 6.39
CA ASP A 16 7.70 -8.56 5.86
C ASP A 16 7.71 -7.03 6.09
N GLY A 17 8.93 -6.49 6.20
CA GLY A 17 9.13 -5.05 6.45
C GLY A 17 8.49 -4.18 5.37
N VAL A 18 8.57 -4.60 4.11
CA VAL A 18 8.04 -3.87 2.95
C VAL A 18 6.51 -3.73 3.04
N THR A 19 5.81 -4.81 3.37
CA THR A 19 4.35 -4.82 3.56
C THR A 19 3.97 -3.93 4.73
N SER A 20 4.70 -4.01 5.85
CA SER A 20 4.45 -3.18 7.04
C SER A 20 4.66 -1.69 6.77
N GLU A 21 5.72 -1.33 6.04
CA GLU A 21 6.04 0.05 5.68
C GLU A 21 5.06 0.61 4.65
N ALA A 22 4.74 -0.17 3.61
CA ALA A 22 3.76 0.21 2.61
C ALA A 22 2.37 0.46 3.23
N SER A 23 1.93 -0.40 4.16
CA SER A 23 0.65 -0.24 4.86
C SER A 23 0.61 1.02 5.73
N LYS A 24 1.71 1.35 6.43
CA LYS A 24 1.82 2.60 7.20
C LYS A 24 1.71 3.83 6.29
N TRP A 25 2.40 3.82 5.15
CA TRP A 25 2.29 4.91 4.17
C TRP A 25 0.89 5.00 3.57
N ALA A 26 0.26 3.89 3.22
CA ALA A 26 -1.09 3.86 2.70
C ALA A 26 -2.08 4.50 3.70
N GLN A 27 -1.96 4.21 5.00
CA GLN A 27 -2.79 4.84 6.04
C GLN A 27 -2.62 6.37 6.08
N VAL A 28 -1.38 6.86 6.06
CA VAL A 28 -1.11 8.31 6.04
C VAL A 28 -1.68 8.96 4.78
N LEU A 29 -1.50 8.34 3.62
CA LEU A 29 -1.98 8.86 2.34
C LEU A 29 -3.51 8.86 2.23
N LEU A 30 -4.17 7.82 2.76
CA LEU A 30 -5.63 7.75 2.86
C LEU A 30 -6.16 8.85 3.79
N ALA A 31 -5.51 9.08 4.95
CA ALA A 31 -5.85 10.17 5.86
C ALA A 31 -5.68 11.56 5.21
N MET A 32 -4.74 11.68 4.27
CA MET A 32 -4.55 12.89 3.43
C MET A 32 -5.52 12.97 2.24
N VAL A 33 -6.54 12.11 2.18
CA VAL A 33 -7.59 12.09 1.13
C VAL A 33 -7.04 11.71 -0.25
N HIS A 34 -5.98 10.90 -0.31
CA HIS A 34 -5.48 10.27 -1.54
C HIS A 34 -6.11 8.89 -1.76
N ASN A 35 -6.14 8.42 -3.01
CA ASN A 35 -6.51 7.05 -3.34
C ASN A 35 -5.24 6.19 -3.37
N CYS A 36 -5.27 5.03 -2.72
CA CYS A 36 -4.18 4.06 -2.73
C CYS A 36 -4.61 2.80 -3.49
N TYR A 37 -3.71 2.28 -4.33
CA TYR A 37 -3.89 1.08 -5.13
C TYR A 37 -2.70 0.15 -4.91
N TRP A 38 -2.91 -1.16 -5.08
CA TRP A 38 -1.90 -2.18 -4.81
C TRP A 38 -1.74 -3.12 -5.99
N PHE A 39 -0.48 -3.43 -6.33
CA PHE A 39 -0.16 -4.39 -7.37
C PHE A 39 1.04 -5.24 -6.96
N ALA A 40 0.82 -6.54 -6.83
CA ALA A 40 1.87 -7.51 -6.56
C ALA A 40 1.45 -8.89 -7.04
N GLY A 41 2.42 -9.80 -7.21
CA GLY A 41 2.15 -11.20 -7.55
C GLY A 41 1.42 -11.95 -6.44
N GLN A 42 1.54 -11.50 -5.19
CA GLN A 42 0.78 -11.99 -4.05
C GLN A 42 0.40 -10.80 -3.15
N LEU A 43 -0.89 -10.72 -2.82
CA LEU A 43 -1.52 -9.65 -2.04
C LEU A 43 -2.27 -10.29 -0.85
N ASP A 44 -2.00 -9.80 0.35
CA ASP A 44 -2.66 -10.18 1.62
C ASP A 44 -3.04 -8.88 2.36
N ILE A 45 -3.72 -8.02 1.61
CA ILE A 45 -4.11 -6.68 2.02
C ILE A 45 -5.63 -6.72 2.06
N ASP A 46 -6.16 -7.09 3.23
CA ASP A 46 -7.60 -7.07 3.55
C ASP A 46 -8.14 -5.63 3.61
#